data_AF-A0A7J6F474-F1
#
_entry.id   AF-A0A7J6F474-F1
#
_cell.length_a   1.000
_cell.length_b   1.000
_cell.length_c   1.000
_cell.angle_alpha   90.00
_cell.angle_beta   90.00
_cell.angle_gamma   90.00
#
_symmetry.space_group_name_H-M   'P 1'
#
loop_
_entity.id
_entity.type
_entity.pdbx_description
1 polymer ?
#
loop_
_entity_poly.entity_id
_entity_poly.type
_entity_poly.pdbx_seq_one_letter_code
_entity_poly.pdbx_strand_id
1 'polypeptide(L)'
;MLWGFLNKVGEPLLKSWPLSKLTQRALHTVMQHIHHEDEDEDTNYVCAGPVNKVLNMICCWVENPNSDAYMFHLSPIKDYLWLAEDGLKMQIKSENSGGNPGKWYRHISKGGWAFSTPDNSWIVSDCTAEALEMMNPSEIFENIMIEHKYVECTASVIKGLKSFTEKYKKHKKKEIEECIRKATEFIESKQEEDGSWYGSWGVCYNYATYFAVKGLIAAGRTYQTSHSIRKASTFLLSKQLPSSG
;
A
#
# COMPACT_ATOMS: atom_id res chain seq x y z
N MET A 1 -17.80 -0.92 -22.25
CA MET A 1 -17.54 -0.85 -23.71
C MET A 1 -16.06 -1.01 -24.06
N LEU A 2 -15.12 -0.34 -23.37
CA LEU A 2 -13.68 -0.42 -23.63
C LEU A 2 -13.10 -1.85 -23.51
N TRP A 3 -13.35 -2.54 -22.40
CA TRP A 3 -12.83 -3.90 -22.17
C TRP A 3 -13.36 -4.94 -23.15
N GLY A 4 -14.64 -4.82 -23.53
CA GLY A 4 -15.24 -5.69 -24.54
C GLY A 4 -14.58 -5.53 -25.93
N PHE A 5 -14.14 -4.33 -26.28
CA PHE A 5 -13.38 -4.07 -27.52
C PHE A 5 -11.95 -4.62 -27.44
N LEU A 6 -11.25 -4.38 -26.33
CA LEU A 6 -9.90 -4.90 -26.12
C LEU A 6 -9.86 -6.43 -26.22
N ASN A 7 -10.82 -7.13 -25.61
CA ASN A 7 -10.87 -8.59 -25.66
C ASN A 7 -11.31 -9.12 -27.03
N LYS A 8 -12.35 -8.55 -27.65
CA LYS A 8 -12.90 -9.11 -28.90
C LYS A 8 -12.13 -8.73 -30.16
N VAL A 9 -11.39 -7.62 -30.13
CA VAL A 9 -10.69 -7.08 -31.30
C VAL A 9 -9.20 -6.91 -31.03
N GLY A 10 -8.83 -6.33 -29.89
CA GLY A 10 -7.42 -6.09 -29.55
C GLY A 10 -6.63 -7.38 -29.37
N GLU A 11 -7.13 -8.33 -28.61
CA GLU A 11 -6.44 -9.59 -28.30
C GLU A 11 -6.19 -10.46 -29.55
N PRO A 12 -7.17 -10.71 -30.45
CA PRO A 12 -6.92 -11.44 -31.70
C PRO A 12 -5.88 -10.78 -32.61
N LEU A 13 -5.89 -9.43 -32.68
CA LEU A 13 -4.90 -8.67 -33.45
C LEU A 13 -3.50 -8.81 -32.86
N LEU A 14 -3.35 -8.68 -31.53
CA LEU A 14 -2.07 -8.82 -30.83
C LEU A 14 -1.50 -10.25 -30.89
N LYS A 15 -2.36 -11.26 -31.07
CA LYS A 15 -1.95 -12.67 -31.27
C LYS A 15 -1.59 -13.00 -32.72
N SER A 16 -1.91 -12.13 -33.66
CA SER A 16 -1.64 -12.32 -35.09
C SER A 16 -0.29 -11.74 -35.50
N TRP A 17 0.33 -12.31 -36.53
CA TRP A 17 1.59 -11.78 -37.06
C TRP A 17 1.35 -10.42 -37.76
N PRO A 18 2.20 -9.40 -37.57
CA PRO A 18 3.49 -9.42 -36.88
C PRO A 18 3.44 -9.03 -35.38
N LEU A 19 2.29 -8.60 -34.86
CA LEU A 19 2.13 -8.13 -33.48
C LEU A 19 2.40 -9.22 -32.43
N SER A 20 2.23 -10.49 -32.79
CA SER A 20 2.59 -11.62 -31.94
C SER A 20 4.04 -11.62 -31.49
N LYS A 21 4.97 -11.02 -32.26
CA LYS A 21 6.38 -10.83 -31.84
C LYS A 21 6.51 -9.84 -30.67
N LEU A 22 5.67 -8.80 -30.64
CA LEU A 22 5.63 -7.86 -29.52
C LEU A 22 5.07 -8.53 -28.28
N THR A 23 4.00 -9.32 -28.45
CA THR A 23 3.40 -10.13 -27.37
C THR A 23 4.41 -11.11 -26.76
N GLN A 24 5.20 -11.80 -27.59
CA GLN A 24 6.26 -12.70 -27.11
C GLN A 24 7.34 -11.97 -26.32
N ARG A 25 7.77 -10.79 -26.78
CA ARG A 25 8.73 -9.96 -26.03
C ARG A 25 8.15 -9.47 -24.71
N ALA A 26 6.89 -9.04 -24.71
CA ALA A 26 6.20 -8.61 -23.49
C ALA A 26 6.09 -9.76 -22.48
N LEU A 27 5.70 -10.97 -22.91
CA LEU A 27 5.65 -12.16 -22.06
C LEU A 27 7.03 -12.51 -21.48
N HIS A 28 8.09 -12.43 -22.27
CA HIS A 28 9.45 -12.64 -21.79
C HIS A 28 9.83 -11.60 -20.72
N THR A 29 9.51 -10.32 -20.95
CA THR A 29 9.75 -9.26 -19.96
C THR A 29 8.93 -9.46 -18.69
N VAL A 30 7.68 -9.93 -18.78
CA VAL A 30 6.84 -10.26 -17.61
C VAL A 30 7.48 -11.39 -16.80
N MET A 31 7.91 -12.48 -17.46
CA MET A 31 8.61 -13.57 -16.75
C MET A 31 9.91 -13.09 -16.09
N GLN A 32 10.65 -12.17 -16.72
CA GLN A 32 11.83 -11.57 -16.08
C GLN A 32 11.49 -10.78 -14.81
N HIS A 33 10.33 -10.11 -14.76
CA HIS A 33 9.88 -9.43 -13.54
C HIS A 33 9.44 -10.42 -12.46
N ILE A 34 8.74 -11.49 -12.84
CA ILE A 34 8.31 -12.55 -11.93
C ILE A 34 9.55 -13.22 -11.31
N HIS A 35 10.46 -13.74 -12.13
CA HIS A 35 11.71 -14.35 -11.64
C HIS A 35 12.53 -13.38 -10.81
N HIS A 36 12.54 -12.10 -11.16
CA HIS A 36 13.23 -11.11 -10.35
C HIS A 36 12.54 -10.89 -9.00
N GLU A 37 11.22 -10.83 -8.92
CA GLU A 37 10.47 -10.75 -7.66
C GLU A 37 10.72 -12.01 -6.80
N ASP A 38 10.73 -13.18 -7.44
CA ASP A 38 10.88 -14.49 -6.82
C ASP A 38 12.29 -14.73 -6.26
N GLU A 39 13.31 -14.40 -7.07
CA GLU A 39 14.74 -14.46 -6.72
C GLU A 39 15.21 -13.23 -5.94
N ASP A 40 14.35 -12.21 -5.80
CA ASP A 40 14.64 -11.11 -4.89
C ASP A 40 14.81 -11.71 -3.50
N GLU A 41 15.96 -11.42 -2.87
CA GLU A 41 16.18 -11.64 -1.44
C GLU A 41 15.04 -11.02 -0.61
N ASP A 42 14.26 -10.13 -1.24
CA ASP A 42 13.08 -9.46 -0.75
C ASP A 42 11.76 -10.22 -0.68
N THR A 43 11.54 -11.30 -1.44
CA THR A 43 10.28 -12.06 -1.31
C THR A 43 10.45 -13.54 -1.15
N ASN A 44 11.59 -14.11 -1.56
CA ASN A 44 11.88 -15.55 -1.44
C ASN A 44 10.67 -16.42 -1.81
N TYR A 45 10.07 -16.15 -2.98
CA TYR A 45 8.91 -16.85 -3.53
C TYR A 45 7.58 -16.69 -2.75
N VAL A 46 7.53 -15.79 -1.76
CA VAL A 46 6.32 -15.42 -0.97
C VAL A 46 5.49 -14.36 -1.70
N CYS A 47 6.16 -13.48 -2.46
CA CYS A 47 5.56 -12.35 -3.18
C CYS A 47 4.88 -11.30 -2.26
N ALA A 48 4.30 -10.27 -2.85
CA ALA A 48 3.68 -9.16 -2.08
C ALA A 48 2.37 -9.53 -1.35
N GLY A 49 1.67 -10.57 -1.80
CA GLY A 49 0.38 -10.95 -1.24
C GLY A 49 -0.25 -12.17 -1.90
N PRO A 50 -1.37 -12.68 -1.38
CA PRO A 50 -1.91 -14.00 -1.73
C PRO A 50 -2.28 -14.13 -3.21
N VAL A 51 -2.86 -13.08 -3.82
CA VAL A 51 -3.29 -13.12 -5.22
C VAL A 51 -2.08 -13.17 -6.16
N ASN A 52 -1.13 -12.26 -5.97
CA ASN A 52 0.10 -12.24 -6.75
C ASN A 52 0.89 -13.55 -6.57
N LYS A 53 1.02 -14.05 -5.33
CA LYS A 53 1.67 -15.32 -5.01
C LYS A 53 1.14 -16.50 -5.81
N VAL A 54 -0.18 -16.61 -5.96
CA VAL A 54 -0.80 -17.70 -6.72
C VAL A 54 -0.58 -17.53 -8.22
N LEU A 55 -0.68 -16.29 -8.73
CA LEU A 55 -0.47 -16.01 -10.15
C LEU A 55 0.98 -16.24 -10.58
N ASN A 56 1.97 -15.74 -9.83
CA ASN A 56 3.39 -15.95 -10.13
C ASN A 56 3.73 -17.45 -10.11
N MET A 57 3.23 -18.19 -9.11
CA MET A 57 3.39 -19.64 -9.04
C MET A 57 2.83 -20.37 -10.27
N ILE A 58 1.65 -19.97 -10.76
CA ILE A 58 1.06 -20.54 -11.98
C ILE A 58 1.93 -20.19 -13.20
N CYS A 59 2.42 -18.95 -13.30
CA CYS A 59 3.32 -18.54 -14.38
C CYS A 59 4.60 -19.40 -14.41
N CYS A 60 5.25 -19.61 -13.26
CA CYS A 60 6.44 -20.46 -13.13
C CYS A 60 6.13 -21.94 -13.47
N TRP A 61 4.94 -22.43 -13.11
CA TRP A 61 4.49 -23.77 -13.51
C TRP A 61 4.26 -23.91 -15.03
N VAL A 62 3.64 -22.90 -15.66
CA VAL A 62 3.40 -22.86 -17.11
C VAL A 62 4.71 -22.77 -17.88
N GLU A 63 5.69 -22.02 -17.38
CA GLU A 63 7.02 -21.91 -17.98
C GLU A 63 7.76 -23.26 -17.91
N ASN A 64 7.85 -23.84 -16.71
CA ASN A 64 8.42 -25.17 -16.52
C ASN A 64 7.94 -25.81 -15.19
N PRO A 65 7.13 -26.88 -15.24
CA PRO A 65 6.58 -27.52 -14.05
C PRO A 65 7.61 -28.27 -13.20
N ASN A 66 8.83 -28.49 -13.73
CA ASN A 66 9.93 -29.11 -13.01
C ASN A 66 11.01 -28.09 -12.59
N SER A 67 10.73 -26.79 -12.65
CA SER A 67 11.67 -25.74 -12.24
C SER A 67 11.82 -25.66 -10.73
N ASP A 68 13.02 -25.30 -10.27
CA ASP A 68 13.27 -24.99 -8.86
C ASP A 68 12.38 -23.82 -8.39
N ALA A 69 12.16 -22.82 -9.25
CA ALA A 69 11.28 -21.69 -8.98
C ALA A 69 9.83 -22.10 -8.62
N TYR A 70 9.24 -23.01 -9.40
CA TYR A 70 7.93 -23.56 -9.09
C TYR A 70 7.94 -24.33 -7.76
N MET A 71 8.96 -25.15 -7.52
CA MET A 71 9.09 -25.90 -6.27
C MET A 71 9.24 -24.99 -5.05
N PHE A 72 10.01 -23.91 -5.17
CA PHE A 72 10.16 -22.92 -4.10
C PHE A 72 8.87 -22.16 -3.82
N HIS A 73 8.04 -21.90 -4.82
CA HIS A 73 6.72 -21.33 -4.61
C HIS A 73 5.72 -22.25 -3.91
N LEU A 74 5.87 -23.58 -3.99
CA LEU A 74 4.97 -24.52 -3.31
C LEU A 74 5.16 -24.51 -1.79
N SER A 75 6.40 -24.34 -1.34
CA SER A 75 6.76 -24.40 0.08
C SER A 75 6.00 -23.37 0.95
N PRO A 76 5.99 -22.06 0.61
CA PRO A 76 5.35 -21.03 1.44
C PRO A 76 3.84 -20.92 1.24
N ILE A 77 3.17 -21.80 0.48
CA ILE A 77 1.69 -21.74 0.36
C ILE A 77 1.02 -21.86 1.73
N LYS A 78 1.59 -22.68 2.62
CA LYS A 78 1.06 -22.87 3.99
C LYS A 78 1.17 -21.62 4.85
N ASP A 79 2.10 -20.72 4.54
CA ASP A 79 2.24 -19.44 5.22
C ASP A 79 1.03 -18.54 4.98
N TYR A 80 0.38 -18.71 3.83
CA TYR A 80 -0.86 -18.01 3.51
C TYR A 80 -2.08 -18.68 4.12
N LEU A 81 -2.00 -19.82 4.82
CA LEU A 81 -3.15 -20.55 5.32
C LEU A 81 -3.30 -20.41 6.85
N TRP A 82 -4.51 -20.08 7.30
CA TRP A 82 -4.86 -19.92 8.71
C TRP A 82 -6.10 -20.73 9.06
N LEU A 83 -6.04 -21.55 10.12
CA LEU A 83 -7.20 -22.29 10.61
C LEU A 83 -7.94 -21.43 11.64
N ALA A 84 -9.11 -20.90 11.25
CA ALA A 84 -10.02 -20.16 12.11
C ALA A 84 -11.13 -21.06 12.66
N GLU A 85 -11.97 -20.53 13.57
CA GLU A 85 -13.10 -21.28 14.16
C GLU A 85 -14.10 -21.82 13.13
N ASP A 86 -14.18 -21.20 11.96
CA ASP A 86 -15.07 -21.51 10.85
C ASP A 86 -14.35 -22.20 9.67
N GLY A 87 -13.10 -22.60 9.85
CA GLY A 87 -12.35 -23.38 8.87
C GLY A 87 -11.08 -22.71 8.36
N LEU A 88 -10.51 -23.30 7.31
CA LEU A 88 -9.24 -22.86 6.74
C LEU A 88 -9.44 -21.63 5.83
N LYS A 89 -8.68 -20.57 6.09
CA LYS A 89 -8.72 -19.29 5.38
C LYS A 89 -7.36 -18.97 4.78
N MET A 90 -7.36 -18.13 3.74
CA MET A 90 -6.13 -17.55 3.21
C MET A 90 -5.91 -16.16 3.81
N GLN A 91 -4.74 -15.91 4.38
CA GLN A 91 -4.38 -14.67 5.06
C GLN A 91 -3.42 -13.84 4.21
N ILE A 92 -3.31 -12.54 4.48
CA ILE A 92 -2.23 -11.72 3.94
C ILE A 92 -1.03 -11.94 4.86
N LYS A 93 -0.03 -12.70 4.40
CA LYS A 93 1.28 -12.77 5.05
C LYS A 93 2.29 -12.03 4.17
N SER A 94 3.16 -11.24 4.80
CA SER A 94 4.33 -10.63 4.15
C SER A 94 5.53 -10.78 5.10
N GLU A 95 6.52 -11.57 4.68
CA GLU A 95 7.78 -11.81 5.42
C GLU A 95 9.01 -11.57 4.53
N ASN A 96 9.97 -10.84 5.14
CA ASN A 96 11.40 -10.60 4.92
C ASN A 96 12.02 -10.13 3.58
N SER A 97 12.89 -9.11 3.69
CA SER A 97 13.61 -8.52 2.57
C SER A 97 14.87 -7.68 2.89
N GLY A 98 15.99 -7.92 2.19
CA GLY A 98 17.09 -6.96 2.01
C GLY A 98 17.65 -6.97 0.57
N GLY A 99 17.98 -5.79 -0.01
CA GLY A 99 18.45 -5.68 -1.41
C GLY A 99 18.76 -4.25 -1.93
N ASN A 100 19.12 -4.09 -3.21
CA ASN A 100 19.49 -2.81 -3.87
C ASN A 100 18.34 -2.26 -4.79
N PRO A 101 17.62 -1.20 -4.38
CA PRO A 101 16.27 -0.85 -4.86
C PRO A 101 16.15 -0.10 -6.20
N GLY A 102 17.25 0.26 -6.88
CA GLY A 102 17.20 1.27 -7.96
C GLY A 102 16.72 0.83 -9.36
N LYS A 103 16.58 -0.47 -9.65
CA LYS A 103 16.44 -0.97 -11.04
C LYS A 103 15.01 -1.37 -11.44
N TRP A 104 14.09 -1.53 -10.50
CA TRP A 104 12.79 -2.19 -10.72
C TRP A 104 11.61 -1.48 -10.06
N TYR A 105 11.60 -0.14 -10.09
CA TYR A 105 10.52 0.68 -9.54
C TYR A 105 10.27 0.52 -8.02
N ARG A 106 11.22 -0.07 -7.26
CA ARG A 106 11.16 -0.11 -5.79
C ARG A 106 11.51 1.25 -5.18
N HIS A 107 10.81 1.63 -4.13
CA HIS A 107 11.16 2.81 -3.32
C HIS A 107 12.40 2.51 -2.43
N ILE A 108 13.16 3.53 -2.03
CA ILE A 108 14.41 3.34 -1.24
C ILE A 108 14.08 2.82 0.16
N SER A 109 14.18 1.51 0.39
CA SER A 109 13.72 0.83 1.62
C SER A 109 14.60 1.01 2.86
N LYS A 110 15.88 1.37 2.69
CA LYS A 110 16.87 1.43 3.79
C LYS A 110 16.47 2.45 4.86
N GLY A 111 15.97 1.94 6.00
CA GLY A 111 15.57 2.74 7.17
C GLY A 111 14.07 3.02 7.30
N GLY A 112 13.23 2.46 6.41
CA GLY A 112 11.76 2.50 6.55
C GLY A 112 11.20 1.29 7.32
N TRP A 113 9.91 1.34 7.61
CA TRP A 113 9.17 0.28 8.32
C TRP A 113 8.01 -0.19 7.45
N ALA A 114 7.79 -1.50 7.44
CA ALA A 114 6.69 -2.12 6.74
C ALA A 114 5.45 -2.32 7.63
N PHE A 115 4.31 -2.64 7.01
CA PHE A 115 3.02 -2.85 7.69
C PHE A 115 3.00 -4.09 8.61
N SER A 116 3.77 -5.13 8.30
CA SER A 116 3.73 -6.42 9.03
C SER A 116 4.82 -6.54 10.10
N THR A 117 6.08 -6.62 9.68
CA THR A 117 7.24 -6.93 10.54
C THR A 117 8.39 -5.93 10.28
N PRO A 118 9.37 -5.80 11.21
CA PRO A 118 10.57 -4.96 11.05
C PRO A 118 11.47 -5.27 9.84
N ASP A 119 11.09 -6.30 9.11
CA ASP A 119 11.89 -7.13 8.24
C ASP A 119 11.43 -6.99 6.77
N ASN A 120 10.35 -6.27 6.49
CA ASN A 120 9.78 -6.10 5.15
C ASN A 120 10.31 -4.80 4.45
N SER A 121 10.77 -4.92 3.19
CA SER A 121 11.35 -3.80 2.41
C SER A 121 10.33 -2.99 1.59
N TRP A 122 9.04 -3.35 1.59
CA TRP A 122 7.97 -2.52 1.03
C TRP A 122 7.66 -1.38 1.99
N ILE A 123 8.49 -0.34 1.90
CA ILE A 123 8.31 0.89 2.65
C ILE A 123 7.15 1.70 2.06
N VAL A 124 6.31 2.23 2.94
CA VAL A 124 5.15 3.02 2.57
C VAL A 124 5.50 4.50 2.78
N SER A 125 5.60 5.29 1.71
CA SER A 125 5.84 6.74 1.83
C SER A 125 5.33 7.61 0.65
N ASP A 126 4.37 7.09 -0.11
CA ASP A 126 3.35 7.72 -0.97
C ASP A 126 3.75 8.91 -1.89
N CYS A 127 3.75 8.72 -3.23
CA CYS A 127 3.75 9.77 -4.28
C CYS A 127 3.02 9.34 -5.60
N THR A 128 2.48 10.32 -6.35
CA THR A 128 1.21 10.29 -7.14
C THR A 128 1.28 10.11 -8.69
N ALA A 129 0.19 9.59 -9.31
CA ALA A 129 -0.25 9.88 -10.71
C ALA A 129 -1.79 9.71 -10.96
N GLU A 130 -2.64 10.71 -10.65
CA GLU A 130 -4.13 10.57 -10.60
C GLU A 130 -4.83 10.17 -11.92
N ALA A 131 -4.25 10.49 -13.09
CA ALA A 131 -4.85 10.14 -14.38
C ALA A 131 -4.92 8.62 -14.65
N LEU A 132 -4.12 7.82 -13.92
CA LEU A 132 -4.08 6.36 -14.07
C LEU A 132 -5.31 5.69 -13.43
N GLU A 133 -6.00 6.34 -12.49
CA GLU A 133 -7.25 5.82 -11.89
C GLU A 133 -8.39 5.72 -12.90
N MET A 134 -8.42 6.58 -13.93
CA MET A 134 -9.42 6.48 -15.01
C MET A 134 -9.28 5.19 -15.84
N MET A 135 -8.14 4.50 -15.72
CA MET A 135 -7.87 3.22 -16.39
C MET A 135 -8.09 2.01 -15.49
N ASN A 136 -8.68 2.18 -14.30
CA ASN A 136 -8.94 1.09 -13.37
C ASN A 136 -9.83 0.00 -14.03
N PRO A 137 -9.29 -1.20 -14.29
CA PRO A 137 -10.06 -2.31 -14.83
C PRO A 137 -10.89 -3.01 -13.77
N SER A 138 -10.57 -2.82 -12.49
CA SER A 138 -11.23 -3.53 -11.41
C SER A 138 -12.63 -2.95 -11.18
N GLU A 139 -13.63 -3.81 -11.28
CA GLU A 139 -15.04 -3.40 -11.17
C GLU A 139 -15.48 -3.24 -9.70
N ILE A 140 -14.70 -3.82 -8.77
CA ILE A 140 -15.07 -3.96 -7.36
C ILE A 140 -14.15 -3.21 -6.39
N PHE A 141 -13.04 -2.65 -6.88
CA PHE A 141 -12.08 -1.91 -6.06
C PHE A 141 -11.86 -0.51 -6.63
N GLU A 142 -11.81 0.48 -5.75
CA GLU A 142 -11.52 1.86 -6.10
C GLU A 142 -10.14 2.26 -5.56
N ASN A 143 -9.48 3.24 -6.20
CA ASN A 143 -8.20 3.81 -5.76
C ASN A 143 -7.03 2.80 -5.71
N ILE A 144 -6.91 1.94 -6.72
CA ILE A 144 -5.89 0.88 -6.79
C ILE A 144 -4.83 1.09 -7.88
N MET A 145 -5.01 2.10 -8.73
CA MET A 145 -4.15 2.29 -9.90
C MET A 145 -2.91 3.10 -9.56
N ILE A 146 -2.96 3.91 -8.50
CA ILE A 146 -1.81 4.63 -7.95
C ILE A 146 -1.75 4.55 -6.43
N GLU A 147 -0.56 4.87 -5.92
CA GLU A 147 -0.40 5.17 -4.50
C GLU A 147 -0.97 6.55 -4.18
N HIS A 148 -1.99 6.57 -3.33
CA HIS A 148 -2.62 7.80 -2.85
C HIS A 148 -2.00 8.24 -1.53
N LYS A 149 -2.12 9.54 -1.22
CA LYS A 149 -1.73 10.05 0.09
C LYS A 149 -2.89 9.90 1.06
N TYR A 150 -2.65 9.23 2.18
CA TYR A 150 -3.66 8.98 3.19
C TYR A 150 -3.41 9.75 4.49
N VAL A 151 -4.50 10.11 5.18
CA VAL A 151 -4.46 10.88 6.43
C VAL A 151 -3.81 10.05 7.53
N GLU A 152 -4.11 8.75 7.57
CA GLU A 152 -3.61 7.80 8.57
C GLU A 152 -2.09 7.60 8.45
N CYS A 153 -1.59 7.42 7.23
CA CYS A 153 -0.17 7.32 6.93
C CYS A 153 0.55 8.63 7.29
N THR A 154 0.00 9.77 6.84
CA THR A 154 0.57 11.10 7.10
C THR A 154 0.65 11.40 8.60
N ALA A 155 -0.41 11.11 9.37
CA ALA A 155 -0.45 11.32 10.81
C ALA A 155 0.59 10.45 11.55
N SER A 156 0.76 9.20 11.10
CA SER A 156 1.74 8.27 11.66
C SER A 156 3.17 8.75 11.42
N VAL A 157 3.46 9.28 10.22
CA VAL A 157 4.76 9.90 9.88
C VAL A 157 5.04 11.11 10.77
N ILE A 158 4.07 12.02 10.96
CA ILE A 158 4.24 13.17 11.86
C ILE A 158 4.65 12.70 13.26
N LYS A 159 3.94 11.71 13.80
CA LYS A 159 4.21 11.16 15.13
C LYS A 159 5.62 10.56 15.21
N GLY A 160 6.01 9.74 14.24
CA GLY A 160 7.34 9.14 14.17
C GLY A 160 8.46 10.18 14.07
N LEU A 161 8.31 11.15 13.17
CA LEU A 161 9.27 12.26 13.01
C LEU A 161 9.38 13.10 14.27
N LYS A 162 8.27 13.38 14.96
CA LYS A 162 8.28 14.14 16.21
C LYS A 162 9.07 13.40 17.29
N SER A 163 8.77 12.13 17.53
CA SER A 163 9.52 11.30 18.48
C SER A 163 11.01 11.18 18.11
N PHE A 164 11.33 11.09 16.82
CA PHE A 164 12.72 11.09 16.35
C PHE A 164 13.44 12.39 16.70
N THR A 165 12.81 13.55 16.48
CA THR A 165 13.43 14.87 16.78
C THR A 165 13.65 15.12 18.27
N GLU A 166 12.86 14.51 19.14
CA GLU A 166 13.08 14.58 20.60
C GLU A 166 14.39 13.90 21.00
N LYS A 167 14.71 12.77 20.36
CA LYS A 167 15.93 12.01 20.59
C LYS A 167 17.15 12.58 19.84
N TYR A 168 16.95 13.06 18.61
CA TYR A 168 18.02 13.53 17.72
C TYR A 168 17.82 14.99 17.29
N LYS A 169 17.86 15.90 18.27
CA LYS A 169 17.49 17.33 18.14
C LYS A 169 18.16 18.14 17.02
N LYS A 170 19.33 17.70 16.52
CA LYS A 170 20.10 18.41 15.48
C LYS A 170 20.02 17.76 14.10
N HIS A 171 19.55 16.53 13.99
CA HIS A 171 19.59 15.80 12.72
C HIS A 171 18.44 16.27 11.81
N LYS A 172 18.77 16.89 10.66
CA LYS A 172 17.82 17.34 9.63
C LYS A 172 16.61 18.11 10.17
N LYS A 173 16.84 18.91 11.23
CA LYS A 173 15.75 19.54 12.00
C LYS A 173 14.85 20.39 11.11
N LYS A 174 15.42 21.22 10.25
CA LYS A 174 14.66 22.14 9.39
C LYS A 174 13.80 21.38 8.38
N GLU A 175 14.36 20.33 7.78
CA GLU A 175 13.69 19.49 6.80
C GLU A 175 12.54 18.70 7.43
N ILE A 176 12.76 18.19 8.65
CA ILE A 176 11.72 17.47 9.40
C ILE A 176 10.59 18.43 9.83
N GLU A 177 10.93 19.62 10.34
CA GLU A 177 9.93 20.63 10.72
C GLU A 177 9.08 21.08 9.52
N GLU A 178 9.71 21.29 8.36
CA GLU A 178 9.00 21.62 7.12
C GLU A 178 8.14 20.46 6.61
N CYS A 179 8.61 19.22 6.73
CA CYS A 179 7.82 18.02 6.42
C CYS A 179 6.57 17.92 7.31
N ILE A 180 6.73 18.07 8.63
CA ILE A 180 5.62 18.07 9.58
C ILE A 180 4.62 19.19 9.28
N ARG A 181 5.10 20.39 8.90
CA ARG A 181 4.23 21.51 8.52
C ARG A 181 3.36 21.16 7.31
N LYS A 182 3.96 20.68 6.22
CA LYS A 182 3.22 20.25 5.01
C LYS A 182 2.26 19.11 5.27
N ALA A 183 2.69 18.13 6.07
CA ALA A 183 1.87 16.99 6.47
C ALA A 183 0.65 17.43 7.30
N THR A 184 0.83 18.41 8.19
CA THR A 184 -0.26 18.99 9.00
C THR A 184 -1.26 19.71 8.10
N GLU A 185 -0.79 20.54 7.17
CA GLU A 185 -1.65 21.25 6.21
C GLU A 185 -2.43 20.28 5.31
N PHE A 186 -1.81 19.19 4.89
CA PHE A 186 -2.49 18.12 4.15
C PHE A 186 -3.64 17.51 4.96
N ILE A 187 -3.38 17.12 6.22
CA ILE A 187 -4.43 16.55 7.10
C ILE A 187 -5.57 17.55 7.27
N GLU A 188 -5.26 18.81 7.57
CA GLU A 188 -6.28 19.86 7.74
C GLU A 188 -7.09 20.08 6.44
N SER A 189 -6.45 20.00 5.26
CA SER A 189 -7.12 20.16 3.96
C SER A 189 -8.05 19.02 3.57
N LYS A 190 -7.87 17.84 4.18
CA LYS A 190 -8.67 16.63 3.93
C LYS A 190 -9.82 16.44 4.91
N GLN A 191 -10.01 17.38 5.84
CA GLN A 191 -11.11 17.32 6.80
C GLN A 191 -12.44 17.63 6.10
N GLU A 192 -13.44 16.81 6.36
CA GLU A 192 -14.80 17.00 5.84
C GLU A 192 -15.53 18.16 6.52
N GLU A 193 -16.61 18.61 5.90
CA GLU A 193 -17.42 19.73 6.43
C GLU A 193 -18.01 19.43 7.81
N ASP A 194 -18.34 18.17 8.12
CA ASP A 194 -18.85 17.76 9.43
C ASP A 194 -17.76 17.66 10.51
N GLY A 195 -16.48 17.75 10.12
CA GLY A 195 -15.33 17.67 11.00
C GLY A 195 -14.64 16.30 11.04
N SER A 196 -15.16 15.31 10.31
CA SER A 196 -14.57 13.97 10.21
C SER A 196 -13.47 13.86 9.15
N TRP A 197 -12.81 12.71 9.11
CA TRP A 197 -11.94 12.28 8.00
C TRP A 197 -12.36 10.88 7.56
N TYR A 198 -12.33 10.63 6.25
CA TYR A 198 -12.63 9.32 5.69
C TYR A 198 -11.50 8.32 5.95
N GLY A 199 -11.84 7.12 6.41
CA GLY A 199 -10.89 6.03 6.67
C GLY A 199 -10.70 5.12 5.47
N SER A 200 -9.45 4.98 5.03
CA SER A 200 -9.07 4.11 3.90
C SER A 200 -8.53 2.76 4.36
N TRP A 201 -7.96 2.71 5.57
CA TRP A 201 -7.35 1.49 6.13
C TRP A 201 -8.10 0.91 7.34
N GLY A 202 -9.23 1.53 7.71
CA GLY A 202 -10.07 1.08 8.83
C GLY A 202 -11.48 1.66 8.71
N VAL A 203 -12.45 1.06 9.41
CA VAL A 203 -13.87 1.39 9.31
C VAL A 203 -14.28 2.38 10.40
N CYS A 204 -14.76 3.58 10.08
CA CYS A 204 -14.40 4.37 8.90
C CYS A 204 -14.00 5.77 9.37
N TYR A 205 -14.99 6.63 9.63
CA TYR A 205 -14.75 8.00 10.05
C TYR A 205 -14.16 8.14 11.45
N ASN A 206 -14.58 7.31 12.40
CA ASN A 206 -14.01 7.27 13.75
C ASN A 206 -12.52 6.90 13.72
N TYR A 207 -12.14 5.93 12.87
CA TYR A 207 -10.76 5.46 12.72
C TYR A 207 -9.85 6.56 12.18
N ALA A 208 -10.17 7.14 11.02
CA ALA A 208 -9.33 8.19 10.45
C ALA A 208 -9.35 9.48 11.28
N THR A 209 -10.49 9.85 11.88
CA THR A 209 -10.56 11.00 12.79
C THR A 209 -9.64 10.82 13.99
N TYR A 210 -9.53 9.61 14.54
CA TYR A 210 -8.56 9.31 15.60
C TYR A 210 -7.13 9.56 15.14
N PHE A 211 -6.72 9.03 13.98
CA PHE A 211 -5.38 9.23 13.45
C PHE A 211 -5.08 10.70 13.17
N ALA A 212 -5.99 11.40 12.48
CA ALA A 212 -5.88 12.82 12.16
C ALA A 212 -5.64 13.66 13.42
N VAL A 213 -6.50 13.51 14.43
CA VAL A 213 -6.39 14.26 15.70
C VAL A 213 -5.07 13.95 16.41
N LYS A 214 -4.63 12.68 16.45
CA LYS A 214 -3.33 12.30 17.04
C LYS A 214 -2.15 12.91 16.29
N GLY A 215 -2.21 12.94 14.95
CA GLY A 215 -1.20 13.58 14.11
C GLY A 215 -1.12 15.09 14.36
N LEU A 216 -2.26 15.78 14.38
CA LEU A 216 -2.33 17.22 14.66
C LEU A 216 -1.78 17.55 16.06
N ILE A 217 -2.11 16.75 17.08
CA ILE A 217 -1.56 16.91 18.44
C ILE A 217 -0.05 16.72 18.44
N ALA A 218 0.48 15.70 17.74
CA ALA A 218 1.92 15.49 17.62
C ALA A 218 2.64 16.65 16.88
N ALA A 219 1.97 17.30 15.94
CA ALA A 219 2.45 18.53 15.29
C ALA A 219 2.40 19.77 16.21
N GLY A 220 1.87 19.65 17.43
CA GLY A 220 1.78 20.73 18.40
C GLY A 220 0.48 21.52 18.36
N ARG A 221 -0.55 21.03 17.66
CA ARG A 221 -1.90 21.61 17.72
C ARG A 221 -2.59 21.23 19.04
N THR A 222 -3.42 22.11 19.56
CA THR A 222 -4.23 21.86 20.75
C THR A 222 -5.70 22.15 20.48
N TYR A 223 -6.58 21.76 21.39
CA TYR A 223 -8.00 22.07 21.30
C TYR A 223 -8.26 23.58 21.18
N GLN A 224 -7.45 24.41 21.86
CA GLN A 224 -7.58 25.87 21.84
C GLN A 224 -7.04 26.44 20.52
N THR A 225 -5.95 25.90 19.99
CA THR A 225 -5.27 26.48 18.82
C THR A 225 -5.77 25.96 17.47
N SER A 226 -6.41 24.78 17.42
CA SER A 226 -6.86 24.16 16.17
C SER A 226 -8.37 24.12 16.05
N HIS A 227 -8.90 24.76 15.01
CA HIS A 227 -10.31 24.66 14.63
C HIS A 227 -10.68 23.23 14.20
N SER A 228 -9.79 22.56 13.47
CA SER A 228 -9.99 21.18 13.00
C SER A 228 -10.18 20.20 14.15
N ILE A 229 -9.39 20.31 15.23
CA ILE A 229 -9.56 19.46 16.42
C ILE A 229 -10.92 19.69 17.09
N ARG A 230 -11.41 20.93 17.15
CA ARG A 230 -12.73 21.24 17.74
C ARG A 230 -13.88 20.68 16.92
N LYS A 231 -13.82 20.81 15.60
CA LYS A 231 -14.82 20.20 14.70
C LYS A 231 -14.82 18.69 14.83
N ALA A 232 -13.64 18.06 14.83
CA ALA A 232 -13.49 16.62 15.03
C ALA A 232 -14.09 16.15 16.37
N SER A 233 -13.84 16.90 17.45
CA SER A 233 -14.42 16.60 18.77
C SER A 233 -15.94 16.71 18.75
N THR A 234 -16.47 17.74 18.09
CA THR A 234 -17.93 17.94 17.92
C THR A 234 -18.55 16.79 17.13
N PHE A 235 -17.91 16.38 16.03
CA PHE A 235 -18.31 15.23 15.23
C PHE A 235 -18.39 13.96 16.08
N LEU A 236 -17.30 13.59 16.77
CA LEU A 236 -17.24 12.36 17.57
C LEU A 236 -18.30 12.36 18.68
N LEU A 237 -18.45 13.47 19.41
CA LEU A 237 -19.47 13.60 20.45
C LEU A 237 -20.89 13.50 19.90
N SER A 238 -21.14 14.03 18.69
CA SER A 238 -22.46 13.94 18.05
C SER A 238 -22.85 12.51 17.64
N LYS A 239 -21.88 11.58 17.59
CA LYS A 239 -22.10 10.18 17.18
C LYS A 239 -21.99 9.19 18.35
N GLN A 240 -21.75 9.67 19.56
CA GLN A 240 -21.65 8.81 20.75
C GLN A 240 -22.99 8.11 21.02
N LEU A 241 -22.93 6.80 21.24
CA LEU A 241 -24.12 6.01 21.54
C LEU A 241 -24.58 6.21 22.99
N PRO A 242 -25.87 5.97 23.31
CA PRO A 242 -26.36 6.03 24.69
C PRO A 242 -25.60 5.11 25.66
N SER A 243 -25.06 4.00 25.16
CA SER A 243 -24.21 3.06 25.90
C SER A 243 -22.78 3.56 26.12
N SER A 244 -22.47 4.83 25.79
CA SER A 244 -21.15 5.47 25.87
C SER A 244 -20.09 4.93 24.90
N GLY A 245 -20.49 4.08 23.95
CA GLY A 245 -19.64 3.60 22.84
C GLY A 245 -19.53 4.60 21.68
#